data_AF-A0A485LCE1-F1
#
_entry.id   AF-A0A485LCE1-F1
#
_cell.length_a   1.000
_cell.length_b   1.000
_cell.length_c   1.000
_cell.angle_alpha   90.00
_cell.angle_beta   90.00
_cell.angle_gamma   90.00
#
_symmetry.space_group_name_H-M   'P 1'
#
loop_
_entity.id
_entity.type
_entity.pdbx_description
1 polymer ?
#
loop_
_entity_poly.entity_id
_entity_poly.type
_entity_poly.pdbx_seq_one_letter_code
_entity_poly.pdbx_strand_id
1 'polypeptide(L)'
;MSVVYEVLVRCEEAKADALSTYMTSRHLPDILKTGCFAAIEFEQSAPGVFRARYKADSQTDLDRYLKDYTAAMRDDFMAHFPSGVLGVERVNWNHLLTLSRD
;
A
#
# COMPACT_ATOMS: atom_id res chain seq x y z
N MET A 1 4.60 -19.88 -1.85
CA MET A 1 4.39 -19.03 -3.05
C MET A 1 4.20 -17.62 -2.54
N SER A 2 4.90 -16.65 -3.14
CA SER A 2 4.73 -15.25 -2.75
C SER A 2 3.39 -14.71 -3.24
N VAL A 3 2.91 -13.68 -2.56
CA VAL A 3 1.65 -13.01 -2.88
C VAL A 3 1.89 -11.51 -2.98
N VAL A 4 1.05 -10.83 -3.75
CA VAL A 4 1.04 -9.38 -3.85
C VAL A 4 -0.29 -8.87 -3.35
N TYR A 5 -0.25 -8.04 -2.32
CA TYR A 5 -1.39 -7.23 -1.93
C TYR A 5 -1.28 -5.89 -2.64
N GLU A 6 -2.30 -5.50 -3.39
CA GLU A 6 -2.32 -4.25 -4.13
C GLU A 6 -3.41 -3.33 -3.56
N VAL A 7 -3.07 -2.06 -3.40
CA VAL A 7 -3.99 -1.02 -2.94
C VAL A 7 -3.96 0.12 -3.94
N LEU A 8 -5.13 0.45 -4.50
CA LEU A 8 -5.31 1.65 -5.32
C LEU A 8 -6.03 2.71 -4.48
N VAL A 9 -5.48 3.92 -4.43
CA VAL A 9 -6.06 5.06 -3.72
C VAL A 9 -6.35 6.16 -4.73
N ARG A 10 -7.58 6.65 -4.71
CA ARG A 10 -8.00 7.85 -5.44
C ARG A 10 -8.29 8.96 -4.45
N CYS A 11 -7.77 10.15 -4.70
CA CYS A 11 -8.01 11.35 -3.89
C CYS A 11 -8.22 12.57 -4.79
N GLU A 12 -8.73 13.65 -4.19
CA GLU A 12 -8.79 14.96 -4.82
C GLU A 12 -7.38 15.41 -5.23
N GLU A 13 -7.24 16.08 -6.38
CA GLU A 13 -5.93 16.54 -6.86
C GLU A 13 -5.22 17.45 -5.85
N ALA A 14 -5.97 18.30 -5.13
CA ALA A 14 -5.45 19.16 -4.07
C ALA A 14 -4.85 18.41 -2.88
N LYS A 15 -5.10 17.09 -2.76
CA LYS A 15 -4.53 16.22 -1.72
C LYS A 15 -3.36 15.37 -2.23
N ALA A 16 -3.10 15.34 -3.54
CA ALA A 16 -2.15 14.41 -4.14
C ALA A 16 -0.73 14.54 -3.55
N ASP A 17 -0.22 15.77 -3.43
CA ASP A 17 1.14 16.01 -2.90
C ASP A 17 1.26 15.64 -1.42
N ALA A 18 0.23 15.99 -0.63
CA ALA A 18 0.18 15.65 0.78
C ALA A 18 0.10 14.12 0.98
N LEU A 19 -0.70 13.43 0.17
CA LEU A 19 -0.83 11.98 0.20
C LEU A 19 0.49 11.31 -0.21
N SER A 20 1.09 11.72 -1.32
CA SER A 20 2.39 11.20 -1.77
C SER A 20 3.47 11.36 -0.70
N THR A 21 3.55 12.55 -0.09
CA THR A 21 4.50 12.85 0.99
C THR A 21 4.25 11.96 2.21
N TYR A 22 3.02 11.86 2.70
CA TYR A 22 2.67 11.00 3.83
C TYR A 22 2.97 9.53 3.56
N MET A 23 2.60 9.03 2.37
CA MET A 23 2.81 7.64 1.97
C MET A 23 4.30 7.29 2.00
N THR A 24 5.14 8.12 1.38
CA THR A 24 6.58 7.84 1.20
C THR A 24 7.40 8.11 2.46
N SER A 25 7.06 9.14 3.25
CA SER A 25 7.84 9.53 4.43
C SER A 25 7.48 8.78 5.71
N ARG A 26 6.27 8.20 5.79
CA ARG A 26 5.75 7.59 7.03
C ARG A 26 5.06 6.26 6.78
N HIS A 27 3.96 6.26 6.04
CA HIS A 27 3.06 5.10 5.99
C HIS A 27 3.71 3.85 5.42
N LEU A 28 4.33 3.93 4.24
CA LEU A 28 4.98 2.78 3.59
C LEU A 28 6.22 2.31 4.38
N PRO A 29 7.10 3.19 4.89
CA PRO A 29 8.15 2.77 5.82
C PRO A 29 7.63 2.03 7.05
N ASP A 30 6.54 2.49 7.66
CA ASP A 30 5.98 1.85 8.86
C ASP A 30 5.32 0.50 8.54
N ILE A 31 4.69 0.36 7.37
CA ILE A 31 4.23 -0.94 6.87
C ILE A 31 5.41 -1.89 6.64
N LEU A 32 6.51 -1.43 6.05
CA LEU A 32 7.69 -2.27 5.82
C LEU A 32 8.29 -2.77 7.14
N LYS A 33 8.32 -1.93 8.18
CA LYS A 33 8.81 -2.29 9.53
C LYS A 33 7.98 -3.39 10.22
N THR A 34 6.76 -3.67 9.77
CA THR A 34 5.97 -4.82 10.28
C THR A 34 6.64 -6.17 9.98
N GLY A 35 7.59 -6.21 9.04
CA GLY A 35 8.26 -7.44 8.62
C GLY A 35 7.35 -8.42 7.86
N CYS A 36 6.15 -7.99 7.44
CA CYS A 36 5.22 -8.83 6.69
C CYS A 36 5.41 -8.76 5.17
N PHE A 37 6.20 -7.80 4.68
CA PHE A 37 6.46 -7.60 3.26
C PHE A 37 7.96 -7.54 2.98
N ALA A 38 8.37 -8.21 1.92
CA ALA A 38 9.75 -8.20 1.43
C ALA A 38 10.06 -6.94 0.60
N ALA A 39 9.04 -6.39 -0.08
CA ALA A 39 9.18 -5.17 -0.87
C ALA A 39 7.84 -4.44 -0.99
N ILE A 40 7.93 -3.13 -1.21
CA ILE A 40 6.81 -2.24 -1.48
C ILE A 40 7.15 -1.38 -2.69
N GLU A 41 6.28 -1.36 -3.68
CA GLU A 41 6.35 -0.46 -4.83
C GLU A 41 5.19 0.54 -4.73
N PHE A 42 5.45 1.82 -5.04
CA PHE A 42 4.47 2.89 -4.98
C PHE A 42 4.55 3.74 -6.24
N GLU A 43 3.45 3.81 -6.98
CA GLU A 43 3.38 4.50 -8.26
C GLU A 43 2.18 5.43 -8.35
N GLN A 44 2.22 6.33 -9.32
CA GLN A 44 1.15 7.27 -9.63
C GLN A 44 0.85 7.23 -11.13
N SER A 45 -0.44 7.18 -11.50
CA SER A 45 -0.86 7.18 -12.91
C SER A 45 -1.48 8.50 -13.37
N ALA A 46 -2.02 9.28 -12.45
CA ALA A 46 -2.56 10.62 -12.67
C ALA A 46 -2.50 11.43 -11.36
N PRO A 47 -2.65 12.76 -11.40
CA PRO A 47 -2.90 13.55 -10.19
C PRO A 47 -4.01 12.91 -9.35
N GLY A 48 -3.70 12.58 -8.10
CA GLY A 48 -4.64 11.95 -7.17
C GLY A 48 -4.87 10.43 -7.33
N VAL A 49 -4.25 9.74 -8.28
CA VAL A 49 -4.40 8.28 -8.47
C VAL A 49 -3.09 7.55 -8.20
N PHE A 50 -3.04 6.82 -7.09
CA PHE A 50 -1.86 6.13 -6.59
C PHE A 50 -2.09 4.63 -6.44
N ARG A 51 -1.04 3.85 -6.66
CA ARG A 51 -1.04 2.40 -6.46
C ARG A 51 0.12 2.02 -5.56
N ALA A 52 -0.13 1.16 -4.58
CA ALA A 52 0.88 0.51 -3.77
C ALA A 52 0.80 -1.00 -3.95
N ARG A 53 1.94 -1.65 -4.24
CA ARG A 53 2.08 -3.10 -4.37
C ARG A 53 2.98 -3.60 -3.25
N TYR A 54 2.43 -4.43 -2.37
CA TYR A 54 3.12 -5.00 -1.22
C TYR A 54 3.39 -6.48 -1.49
N LYS A 55 4.65 -6.86 -1.65
CA LYS A 55 5.06 -8.23 -1.92
C LYS A 55 5.37 -8.95 -0.60
N ALA A 56 4.63 -10.02 -0.31
CA ALA A 56 4.89 -10.90 0.82
C ALA A 56 5.47 -12.23 0.34
N ASP A 57 6.36 -12.84 1.13
CA ASP A 57 6.99 -14.12 0.78
C ASP A 57 6.00 -15.30 0.89
N SER A 58 4.93 -15.12 1.68
CA SER A 58 3.89 -16.13 1.89
C SER A 58 2.51 -15.53 2.14
N GLN A 59 1.45 -16.34 1.93
CA GLN A 59 0.09 -16.00 2.34
C GLN A 59 0.00 -15.79 3.86
N THR A 60 0.76 -16.55 4.66
CA THR A 60 0.77 -16.41 6.12
C THR A 60 1.26 -15.04 6.57
N ASP A 61 2.26 -14.46 5.89
CA ASP A 61 2.73 -13.11 6.20
C ASP A 61 1.68 -12.04 5.86
N LEU A 62 0.97 -12.21 4.72
CA LEU A 62 -0.15 -11.34 4.36
C LEU A 62 -1.29 -11.44 5.38
N ASP A 63 -1.66 -12.66 5.79
CA ASP A 63 -2.71 -12.88 6.78
C ASP A 63 -2.36 -12.23 8.12
N ARG A 64 -1.09 -12.34 8.55
CA ARG A 64 -0.58 -11.65 9.74
C ARG A 64 -0.72 -10.13 9.61
N TYR A 65 -0.35 -9.57 8.45
CA TYR A 65 -0.52 -8.13 8.21
C TYR A 65 -1.98 -7.67 8.28
N LEU A 66 -2.88 -8.42 7.65
CA LEU A 66 -4.31 -8.10 7.61
C LEU A 66 -4.96 -8.21 9.00
N LYS A 67 -4.55 -9.21 9.78
CA LYS A 67 -5.07 -9.44 11.12
C LYS A 67 -4.52 -8.47 12.16
N ASP A 68 -3.20 -8.29 12.20
CA ASP A 68 -2.53 -7.69 13.37
C ASP A 68 -2.19 -6.20 13.17
N TYR A 69 -2.08 -5.72 11.93
CA TYR A 69 -1.54 -4.38 11.64
C TYR A 69 -2.50 -3.47 10.86
N THR A 70 -3.33 -4.04 9.99
CA THR A 70 -4.13 -3.25 9.03
C THR A 70 -5.12 -2.29 9.70
N ALA A 71 -5.67 -2.64 10.86
CA ALA A 71 -6.58 -1.75 11.60
C ALA A 71 -5.88 -0.45 12.02
N ALA A 72 -4.77 -0.54 12.75
CA ALA A 72 -4.00 0.62 13.19
C ALA A 72 -3.47 1.46 12.02
N MET A 73 -3.04 0.81 10.93
CA MET A 73 -2.56 1.50 9.73
C MET A 73 -3.68 2.31 9.04
N ARG A 74 -4.92 1.77 9.03
CA ARG A 74 -6.09 2.49 8.49
C ARG A 74 -6.48 3.66 9.37
N ASP A 75 -6.45 3.49 10.69
CA ASP A 75 -6.78 4.55 11.63
C ASP A 75 -5.79 5.72 11.52
N ASP A 76 -4.48 5.44 11.43
CA ASP A 76 -3.45 6.48 11.21
C ASP A 76 -3.66 7.20 9.87
N PHE A 77 -3.95 6.45 8.80
CA PHE A 77 -4.25 7.03 7.49
C PHE A 77 -5.48 7.96 7.55
N MET A 78 -6.57 7.53 8.18
CA MET A 78 -7.79 8.33 8.30
C MET A 78 -7.61 9.55 9.20
N ALA A 79 -6.74 9.50 10.21
CA ALA A 79 -6.40 10.66 11.04
C ALA A 79 -5.68 11.75 10.23
N HIS A 80 -4.86 11.38 9.25
CA HIS A 80 -4.17 12.34 8.37
C HIS A 80 -5.03 12.79 7.18
N PHE A 81 -5.93 11.94 6.70
CA PHE A 81 -6.82 12.21 5.57
C PHE A 81 -8.29 11.98 5.94
N PRO A 82 -8.87 12.81 6.84
CA PRO A 82 -10.27 12.67 7.24
C PRO A 82 -11.24 12.99 6.10
N SER A 83 -10.76 13.67 5.05
CA SER A 83 -11.51 13.99 3.83
C SER A 83 -10.57 14.08 2.62
N GLY A 84 -11.17 14.07 1.42
CA GLY A 84 -10.45 14.21 0.14
C GLY A 84 -9.91 12.90 -0.43
N VAL A 85 -10.10 11.76 0.25
CA VAL A 85 -9.95 10.43 -0.34
C VAL A 85 -11.28 10.03 -0.95
N LEU A 86 -11.26 9.71 -2.24
CA LEU A 86 -12.44 9.42 -3.06
C LEU A 86 -12.75 7.93 -3.11
N GLY A 87 -11.73 7.07 -2.97
CA GLY A 87 -11.91 5.63 -3.00
C GLY A 87 -10.63 4.88 -2.72
N VAL A 88 -10.78 3.68 -2.15
CA VAL A 88 -9.67 2.75 -1.92
C VAL A 88 -10.09 1.35 -2.36
N GLU A 89 -9.39 0.80 -3.33
CA GLU A 89 -9.61 -0.54 -3.87
C GLU A 89 -8.46 -1.46 -3.48
N ARG A 90 -8.74 -2.75 -3.29
CA ARG A 90 -7.77 -3.73 -2.78
C ARG A 90 -7.90 -5.05 -3.50
N VAL A 91 -6.78 -5.65 -3.90
CA VAL A 91 -6.75 -6.96 -4.55
C VAL A 91 -5.58 -7.79 -4.03
N ASN A 92 -5.81 -9.09 -3.81
CA ASN A 92 -4.77 -10.06 -3.47
C ASN A 92 -4.44 -10.88 -4.72
N TRP A 93 -3.15 -10.99 -5.04
CA TRP A 93 -2.65 -11.69 -6.21
C TRP A 93 -1.71 -12.82 -5.79
N ASN A 94 -1.82 -13.95 -6.49
CA ASN A 94 -0.78 -14.99 -6.46
C ASN A 94 0.36 -14.57 -7.39
N HIS A 95 1.59 -14.51 -6.88
CA HIS A 95 2.74 -14.15 -7.70
C HIS A 95 3.17 -15.34 -8.56
N LEU A 96 3.09 -15.20 -9.89
CA LEU A 96 3.43 -16.28 -10.82
C LEU A 96 4.87 -16.17 -11.35
N LEU A 97 5.34 -14.98 -11.72
CA LEU A 97 6.65 -14.75 -12.33
C LEU A 97 7.07 -13.29 -12.21
N THR A 98 8.38 -13.04 -12.06
CA THR A 98 9.00 -11.74 -12.33
C THR A 98 10.07 -11.94 -13.38
N LEU A 99 10.06 -11.13 -14.44
CA LEU A 99 11.15 -11.05 -15.41
C LEU A 99 11.88 -9.74 -15.18
N SER A 100 13.19 -9.81 -15.00
CA SER A 100 14.08 -8.66 -14.87
C SER A 100 15.06 -8.66 -16.04
N ARG A 101 15.50 -7.49 -16.49
CA ARG A 101 16.66 -7.40 -17.38
C ARG A 101 17.92 -7.65 -16.53
N ASP A 102 18.89 -8.34 -17.12
CA ASP A 102 20.24 -8.50 -16.55
C ASP A 102 20.97 -7.16 -16.43
#